data_AF-A0A2U3QQ22-F1
#
_entry.id   AF-A0A2U3QQ22-F1
#
_cell.length_a   1.000
_cell.length_b   1.000
_cell.length_c   1.000
_cell.angle_alpha   90.00
_cell.angle_beta   90.00
_cell.angle_gamma   90.00
#
_symmetry.space_group_name_H-M   'P 1'
#
loop_
_entity.id
_entity.type
_entity.pdbx_description
1 polymer ?
#
loop_
_entity_poly.entity_id
_entity_poly.type
_entity_poly.pdbx_seq_one_letter_code
_entity_poly.pdbx_strand_id
1 'polypeptide(L)'
;MSLQLLVSRFLLYTITTTMMLFTQQSSADIYYHIKHIDNHVYIKADFGKYSANKQIKLYIPSNIWGIYYDKQIKNIKVYDGNFNVQNSTAILNTDGPLKIEYELINITKDEFLAEFTNRYYHFFDKQRFYMLGLGSFIYPDEKNDDKENVVIDISSTAKKIAYNFPSYFYKSPINVPFKKLQEIIIFGNEDFYFKNDKDITILVWTTDNALGKYLNNIASNVFIKHKEFWDNTEKMILVVSIPNPFISKGNNFGATVISNSIIAFINPNANEEEDLYRLFSHEILHFWFGSNMLNGPKWFTEGFTDYYVDKINYYYSGNFQKFISNYNKKLYSYFSSPFQI
;
A
#
# COMPACT_ATOMS: atom_id res chain seq x y z
N MET A 1 15.70 -6.71 -53.74
CA MET A 1 15.90 -7.15 -52.33
C MET A 1 14.62 -7.85 -51.89
N SER A 2 14.66 -9.16 -51.62
CA SER A 2 13.44 -9.95 -51.43
C SER A 2 12.76 -9.65 -50.08
N LEU A 3 11.43 -9.69 -50.06
CA LEU A 3 10.59 -9.45 -48.89
C LEU A 3 10.97 -10.37 -47.70
N GLN A 4 11.50 -11.57 -47.98
CA GLN A 4 12.03 -12.51 -46.99
C GLN A 4 13.25 -12.00 -46.21
N LEU A 5 14.10 -11.18 -46.82
CA LEU A 5 15.27 -10.56 -46.16
C LEU A 5 14.86 -9.41 -45.23
N LEU A 6 13.71 -8.76 -45.49
CA LEU A 6 13.18 -7.70 -44.64
C LEU A 6 12.49 -8.28 -43.38
N VAL A 7 11.70 -9.34 -43.56
CA VAL A 7 10.99 -10.02 -42.47
C VAL A 7 11.94 -10.73 -41.51
N SER A 8 13.01 -11.36 -42.03
CA SER A 8 14.03 -12.00 -41.19
C SER A 8 14.83 -10.99 -40.37
N ARG A 9 15.17 -9.81 -40.94
CA ARG A 9 15.84 -8.74 -40.19
C ARG A 9 14.93 -8.09 -39.15
N PHE A 10 13.63 -7.94 -39.45
CA PHE A 10 12.66 -7.46 -38.47
C PHE A 10 12.49 -8.46 -37.32
N LEU A 11 12.35 -9.76 -37.59
CA LEU A 11 12.24 -10.76 -36.52
C LEU A 11 13.52 -10.82 -35.67
N LEU A 12 14.70 -10.73 -36.28
CA LEU A 12 15.97 -10.72 -35.54
C LEU A 12 16.10 -9.47 -34.67
N TYR A 13 15.69 -8.30 -35.16
CA TYR A 13 15.66 -7.05 -34.38
C TYR A 13 14.65 -7.12 -33.24
N THR A 14 13.46 -7.66 -33.45
CA THR A 14 12.46 -7.79 -32.37
C THR A 14 12.93 -8.79 -31.31
N ILE A 15 13.54 -9.91 -31.68
CA ILE A 15 14.07 -10.90 -30.72
C ILE A 15 15.29 -10.34 -29.96
N THR A 16 16.21 -9.63 -30.63
CA THR A 16 17.35 -9.00 -29.94
C THR A 16 16.94 -7.82 -29.07
N THR A 17 15.94 -7.03 -29.46
CA THR A 17 15.44 -5.91 -28.63
C THR A 17 14.63 -6.43 -27.43
N THR A 18 13.89 -7.53 -27.58
CA THR A 18 13.15 -8.15 -26.47
C THR A 18 14.07 -8.92 -25.52
N MET A 19 15.19 -9.49 -26.00
CA MET A 19 16.21 -10.09 -25.13
C MET A 19 17.17 -9.05 -24.49
N MET A 20 17.42 -7.89 -25.13
CA MET A 20 18.25 -6.83 -24.54
C MET A 20 17.52 -6.03 -23.45
N LEU A 21 16.20 -6.04 -23.41
CA LEU A 21 15.42 -5.47 -22.29
C LEU A 21 15.60 -6.23 -20.96
N PHE A 22 16.34 -7.34 -20.94
CA PHE A 22 16.69 -8.08 -19.72
C PHE A 22 18.16 -7.94 -19.27
N THR A 23 18.94 -7.01 -19.84
CA THR A 23 20.38 -6.91 -19.50
C THR A 23 20.89 -5.50 -19.24
N GLN A 24 20.04 -4.59 -18.76
CA GLN A 24 20.59 -3.54 -17.93
C GLN A 24 20.73 -4.13 -16.52
N GLN A 25 21.93 -4.66 -16.26
CA GLN A 25 22.33 -5.11 -14.93
C GLN A 25 22.29 -3.88 -14.03
N SER A 26 21.12 -3.65 -13.45
CA SER A 26 20.90 -2.69 -12.39
C SER A 26 22.00 -2.89 -11.36
N SER A 27 22.67 -1.82 -10.96
CA SER A 27 23.60 -1.82 -9.83
C SER A 27 22.89 -1.99 -8.48
N ALA A 28 21.63 -2.43 -8.48
CA ALA A 28 20.85 -2.61 -7.28
C ALA A 28 21.15 -3.98 -6.66
N ASP A 29 21.42 -3.96 -5.36
CA ASP A 29 21.68 -5.17 -4.55
C ASP A 29 20.42 -6.02 -4.36
N ILE A 30 19.24 -5.49 -4.69
CA ILE A 30 17.95 -6.19 -4.68
C ILE A 30 17.10 -5.78 -5.88
N TYR A 31 16.57 -6.78 -6.57
CA TYR A 31 15.62 -6.59 -7.66
C TYR A 31 14.39 -7.46 -7.46
N TYR A 32 13.20 -6.86 -7.60
CA TYR A 32 11.92 -7.56 -7.65
C TYR A 32 11.25 -7.35 -9.00
N HIS A 33 10.80 -8.44 -9.62
CA HIS A 33 9.88 -8.41 -10.75
C HIS A 33 8.51 -8.90 -10.29
N ILE A 34 7.52 -8.01 -10.33
CA ILE A 34 6.12 -8.28 -10.01
C ILE A 34 5.37 -8.54 -11.30
N LYS A 35 4.72 -9.69 -11.40
CA LYS A 35 3.93 -10.09 -12.55
C LYS A 35 2.48 -10.30 -12.14
N HIS A 36 1.60 -9.40 -12.57
CA HIS A 36 0.16 -9.49 -12.39
C HIS A 36 -0.50 -10.03 -13.67
N ILE A 37 -1.15 -11.19 -13.56
CA ILE A 37 -1.92 -11.81 -14.64
C ILE A 37 -3.20 -12.39 -14.05
N ASP A 38 -4.34 -12.07 -14.66
CA ASP A 38 -5.66 -12.50 -14.21
C ASP A 38 -5.87 -12.17 -12.73
N ASN A 39 -6.13 -13.16 -11.87
CA ASN A 39 -6.33 -12.99 -10.43
C ASN A 39 -5.10 -13.38 -9.59
N HIS A 40 -3.91 -13.37 -10.20
CA HIS A 40 -2.66 -13.81 -9.58
C HIS A 40 -1.57 -12.73 -9.66
N VAL A 41 -0.77 -12.66 -8.59
CA VAL A 41 0.48 -11.90 -8.56
C VAL A 41 1.63 -12.84 -8.22
N TYR A 42 2.62 -12.88 -9.10
CA TYR A 42 3.87 -13.61 -8.91
C TYR A 42 4.99 -12.61 -8.69
N ILE A 43 5.90 -12.92 -7.78
CA ILE A 43 7.08 -12.09 -7.54
C ILE A 43 8.32 -12.95 -7.73
N LYS A 44 9.25 -12.43 -8.53
CA LYS A 44 10.63 -12.92 -8.63
C LYS A 44 11.56 -11.95 -7.96
N ALA A 45 12.42 -12.42 -7.08
CA ALA A 45 13.40 -11.62 -6.36
C ALA A 45 14.82 -12.11 -6.67
N ASP A 46 15.77 -11.18 -6.80
CA ASP A 46 17.21 -11.43 -6.92
C ASP A 46 17.95 -10.61 -5.85
N PHE A 47 18.80 -11.26 -5.07
CA PHE A 47 19.49 -10.66 -3.92
C PHE A 47 21.01 -10.63 -4.07
N GLY A 48 21.54 -10.81 -5.29
CA GLY A 48 22.98 -10.89 -5.52
C GLY A 48 23.57 -12.25 -5.13
N LYS A 49 24.90 -12.34 -5.10
CA LYS A 49 25.64 -13.62 -5.01
C LYS A 49 25.84 -14.11 -3.57
N TYR A 50 25.68 -15.41 -3.39
CA TYR A 50 25.91 -16.14 -2.13
C TYR A 50 26.72 -17.40 -2.40
N SER A 51 27.38 -17.90 -1.35
CA SER A 51 28.11 -19.17 -1.41
C SER A 51 27.17 -20.38 -1.33
N ALA A 52 27.54 -21.46 -2.01
CA ALA A 52 26.90 -22.76 -1.93
C ALA A 52 26.81 -23.23 -0.46
N ASN A 53 25.73 -23.94 -0.13
CA ASN A 53 25.45 -24.50 1.19
C ASN A 53 25.36 -23.49 2.35
N LYS A 54 25.49 -22.18 2.10
CA LYS A 54 25.20 -21.14 3.09
C LYS A 54 23.71 -21.19 3.42
N GLN A 55 23.38 -21.24 4.72
CA GLN A 55 22.00 -21.05 5.17
C GLN A 55 21.70 -19.55 5.21
N ILE A 56 20.78 -19.11 4.37
CA ILE A 56 20.38 -17.72 4.23
C ILE A 56 19.01 -17.57 4.86
N LYS A 57 18.93 -16.88 5.99
CA LYS A 57 17.66 -16.61 6.67
C LYS A 57 16.88 -15.56 5.89
N LEU A 58 15.62 -15.87 5.63
CA LEU A 58 14.69 -15.01 4.91
C LEU A 58 13.65 -14.45 5.88
N TYR A 59 13.32 -13.19 5.71
CA TYR A 59 12.33 -12.49 6.49
C TYR A 59 11.18 -12.02 5.59
N ILE A 60 9.97 -12.07 6.16
CA ILE A 60 8.75 -11.50 5.57
C ILE A 60 8.16 -10.60 6.67
N PRO A 61 8.07 -9.30 6.43
CA PRO A 61 7.52 -8.37 7.42
C PRO A 61 6.02 -8.64 7.59
N SER A 62 5.58 -8.81 8.83
CA SER A 62 4.19 -9.14 9.18
C SER A 62 3.55 -8.14 10.15
N ASN A 63 4.27 -7.08 10.52
CA ASN A 63 3.73 -5.99 11.33
C ASN A 63 4.36 -4.66 10.94
N ILE A 64 3.53 -3.63 10.76
CA ILE A 64 3.98 -2.23 10.76
C ILE A 64 2.94 -1.38 11.50
N TRP A 65 3.40 -0.51 12.39
CA TRP A 65 2.56 0.51 13.06
C TRP A 65 1.31 -0.06 13.75
N GLY A 66 1.42 -1.26 14.33
CA GLY A 66 0.30 -1.94 15.01
C GLY A 66 -0.66 -2.68 14.08
N ILE A 67 -0.45 -2.63 12.76
CA ILE A 67 -1.14 -3.43 11.76
C ILE A 67 -0.46 -4.80 11.71
N TYR A 68 -1.16 -5.84 12.14
CA TYR A 68 -0.71 -7.22 12.00
C TYR A 68 -1.21 -7.79 10.68
N TYR A 69 -0.33 -8.49 9.98
CA TYR A 69 -0.59 -9.00 8.66
C TYR A 69 -0.19 -10.48 8.60
N ASP A 70 -1.18 -11.35 8.39
CA ASP A 70 -0.91 -12.76 8.17
C ASP A 70 -0.04 -12.93 6.92
N LYS A 71 0.86 -13.91 6.91
CA LYS A 71 1.77 -14.13 5.76
C LYS A 71 0.95 -14.43 4.50
N GLN A 72 0.86 -13.47 3.59
CA GLN A 72 0.13 -13.58 2.32
C GLN A 72 1.03 -14.13 1.19
N ILE A 73 1.89 -15.11 1.48
CA ILE A 73 2.82 -15.68 0.49
C ILE A 73 2.70 -17.21 0.47
N LYS A 74 2.69 -17.78 -0.73
CA LYS A 74 2.70 -19.22 -0.97
C LYS A 74 3.66 -19.59 -2.12
N ASN A 75 3.87 -20.89 -2.30
CA ASN A 75 4.60 -21.45 -3.44
C ASN A 75 6.03 -20.91 -3.59
N ILE A 76 6.75 -20.69 -2.47
CA ILE A 76 8.12 -20.19 -2.47
C ILE A 76 9.05 -21.23 -3.12
N LYS A 77 9.82 -20.79 -4.12
CA LYS A 77 10.82 -21.57 -4.84
C LYS A 77 12.15 -20.82 -4.82
N VAL A 78 13.22 -21.51 -4.48
CA VAL A 78 14.60 -21.00 -4.60
C VAL A 78 15.19 -21.62 -5.85
N TYR A 79 15.73 -20.78 -6.74
CA TYR A 79 16.41 -21.28 -7.93
C TYR A 79 17.77 -21.85 -7.54
N ASP A 80 18.12 -23.01 -8.12
CA ASP A 80 19.34 -23.75 -7.78
C ASP A 80 19.54 -23.96 -6.27
N GLY A 81 18.46 -24.32 -5.57
CA GLY A 81 18.50 -24.48 -4.13
C GLY A 81 17.22 -25.04 -3.55
N ASN A 82 17.13 -24.99 -2.23
CA ASN A 82 15.97 -25.44 -1.46
C ASN A 82 15.53 -24.37 -0.47
N PHE A 83 14.22 -24.31 -0.22
CA PHE A 83 13.63 -23.49 0.84
C PHE A 83 13.12 -24.37 1.97
N ASN A 84 13.58 -24.11 3.19
CA ASN A 84 13.07 -24.76 4.39
C ASN A 84 12.00 -23.85 5.03
N VAL A 85 10.74 -24.29 4.96
CA VAL A 85 9.58 -23.56 5.48
C VAL A 85 9.64 -23.40 7.01
N GLN A 86 10.13 -24.42 7.74
CA GLN A 86 10.12 -24.41 9.21
C GLN A 86 10.97 -23.27 9.77
N ASN A 87 12.13 -23.05 9.17
CA ASN A 87 13.11 -22.08 9.65
C ASN A 87 13.18 -20.82 8.76
N SER A 88 12.39 -20.76 7.69
CA SER A 88 12.43 -19.68 6.69
C SER A 88 13.84 -19.46 6.12
N THR A 89 14.54 -20.54 5.76
CA THR A 89 15.92 -20.47 5.23
C THR A 89 16.02 -20.97 3.81
N ALA A 90 16.75 -20.23 2.97
CA ALA A 90 17.18 -20.69 1.65
C ALA A 90 18.61 -21.25 1.70
N ILE A 91 18.87 -22.27 0.90
CA ILE A 91 20.21 -22.87 0.72
C ILE A 91 20.44 -23.07 -0.78
N LEU A 92 21.54 -22.55 -1.32
CA LEU A 92 21.94 -22.75 -2.71
C LEU A 92 22.79 -24.00 -2.88
N ASN A 93 22.65 -24.71 -4.00
CA ASN A 93 23.47 -25.87 -4.33
C ASN A 93 24.84 -25.46 -4.88
N THR A 94 24.91 -24.33 -5.60
CA THR A 94 26.16 -23.79 -6.16
C THR A 94 26.37 -22.32 -5.79
N ASP A 95 27.61 -21.84 -5.92
CA ASP A 95 27.91 -20.42 -5.75
C ASP A 95 27.19 -19.62 -6.84
N GLY A 96 26.36 -18.66 -6.45
CA GLY A 96 25.51 -17.99 -7.43
C GLY A 96 24.54 -16.99 -6.83
N PRO A 97 23.72 -16.35 -7.68
CA PRO A 97 22.72 -15.41 -7.23
C PRO A 97 21.60 -16.12 -6.47
N LEU A 98 21.22 -15.61 -5.29
CA LEU A 98 20.01 -16.05 -4.62
C LEU A 98 18.81 -15.48 -5.37
N LYS A 99 18.11 -16.34 -6.10
CA LYS A 99 16.86 -16.01 -6.78
C LYS A 99 15.70 -16.76 -6.14
N ILE A 100 14.59 -16.05 -5.92
CA ILE A 100 13.39 -16.61 -5.29
C ILE A 100 12.18 -16.27 -6.15
N GLU A 101 11.26 -17.22 -6.34
CA GLU A 101 9.95 -17.00 -6.94
C GLU A 101 8.86 -17.42 -5.97
N TYR A 102 7.78 -16.65 -5.90
CA TYR A 102 6.65 -16.93 -5.03
C TYR A 102 5.38 -16.26 -5.55
N GLU A 103 4.25 -16.65 -4.99
CA GLU A 103 2.93 -16.12 -5.33
C GLU A 103 2.33 -15.44 -4.10
N LEU A 104 1.71 -14.28 -4.31
CA LEU A 104 0.93 -13.64 -3.26
C LEU A 104 -0.43 -14.33 -3.12
N ILE A 105 -0.89 -14.48 -1.89
CA ILE A 105 -2.22 -14.98 -1.59
C ILE A 105 -3.21 -13.86 -1.94
N ASN A 106 -4.20 -14.22 -2.76
CA ASN A 106 -5.34 -13.38 -3.07
C ASN A 106 -6.46 -13.77 -2.11
N ILE A 107 -7.11 -12.78 -1.52
CA ILE A 107 -8.36 -13.04 -0.80
C ILE A 107 -9.52 -13.16 -1.77
N THR A 108 -10.53 -13.91 -1.37
CA THR A 108 -11.78 -13.96 -2.11
C THR A 108 -12.52 -12.62 -1.99
N LYS A 109 -13.43 -12.37 -2.94
CA LYS A 109 -14.33 -11.22 -2.89
C LYS A 109 -15.17 -11.21 -1.60
N ASP A 110 -15.59 -12.38 -1.12
CA ASP A 110 -16.42 -12.48 0.08
C ASP A 110 -15.60 -12.18 1.35
N GLU A 111 -14.37 -12.68 1.45
CA GLU A 111 -13.43 -12.33 2.52
C GLU A 111 -13.12 -10.83 2.50
N PHE A 112 -12.90 -10.27 1.31
CA PHE A 112 -12.71 -8.83 1.15
C PHE A 112 -13.89 -8.02 1.64
N LEU A 113 -15.12 -8.45 1.33
CA LEU A 113 -16.34 -7.77 1.79
C LEU A 113 -16.59 -7.92 3.29
N ALA A 114 -16.24 -9.07 3.87
CA ALA A 114 -16.42 -9.36 5.29
C ALA A 114 -15.40 -8.62 6.18
N GLU A 115 -14.16 -8.49 5.73
CA GLU A 115 -13.04 -7.94 6.51
C GLU A 115 -12.50 -6.61 5.94
N PHE A 116 -13.29 -5.98 5.07
CA PHE A 116 -12.98 -4.80 4.25
C PHE A 116 -12.31 -3.65 5.02
N THR A 117 -12.70 -3.43 6.28
CA THR A 117 -12.22 -2.32 7.11
C THR A 117 -11.09 -2.69 8.06
N ASN A 118 -10.79 -3.98 8.21
CA ASN A 118 -10.03 -4.48 9.36
C ASN A 118 -8.68 -5.11 9.00
N ARG A 119 -8.51 -5.65 7.79
CA ARG A 119 -7.35 -6.51 7.50
C ARG A 119 -6.47 -6.12 6.30
N TYR A 120 -6.75 -5.01 5.60
CA TYR A 120 -5.88 -4.39 4.59
C TYR A 120 -5.26 -5.35 3.55
N TYR A 121 -5.93 -6.48 3.30
CA TYR A 121 -5.39 -7.60 2.53
C TYR A 121 -5.17 -7.26 1.06
N HIS A 122 -4.23 -7.96 0.43
CA HIS A 122 -3.99 -7.83 -1.00
C HIS A 122 -5.21 -8.31 -1.79
N PHE A 123 -5.51 -7.64 -2.90
CA PHE A 123 -6.64 -7.98 -3.76
C PHE A 123 -6.20 -7.97 -5.22
N PHE A 124 -6.46 -9.06 -5.94
CA PHE A 124 -6.09 -9.22 -7.34
C PHE A 124 -7.28 -9.68 -8.19
N ASP A 125 -7.46 -9.05 -9.34
CA ASP A 125 -8.49 -9.34 -10.34
C ASP A 125 -7.94 -8.97 -11.72
N LYS A 126 -8.55 -9.45 -12.80
CA LYS A 126 -7.98 -9.45 -14.15
C LYS A 126 -7.42 -8.12 -14.63
N GLN A 127 -8.05 -7.02 -14.24
CA GLN A 127 -7.68 -5.67 -14.69
C GLN A 127 -7.15 -4.80 -13.54
N ARG A 128 -7.02 -5.37 -12.35
CA ARG A 128 -7.05 -4.62 -11.11
C ARG A 128 -6.30 -5.30 -9.99
N PHE A 129 -5.43 -4.56 -9.31
CA PHE A 129 -4.78 -5.09 -8.13
C PHE A 129 -4.45 -4.03 -7.09
N TYR A 130 -4.38 -4.47 -5.85
CA TYR A 130 -3.86 -3.73 -4.71
C TYR A 130 -2.91 -4.65 -3.95
N MET A 131 -1.72 -4.13 -3.67
CA MET A 131 -0.78 -4.79 -2.75
C MET A 131 -0.10 -3.77 -1.86
N LEU A 132 0.19 -4.22 -0.64
CA LEU A 132 0.95 -3.52 0.37
C LEU A 132 2.31 -4.21 0.48
N GLY A 133 3.39 -3.45 0.66
CA GLY A 133 4.73 -4.03 0.80
C GLY A 133 4.87 -4.94 2.02
N LEU A 134 4.19 -4.58 3.10
CA LEU A 134 3.99 -5.44 4.26
C LEU A 134 3.36 -6.77 3.85
N GLY A 135 4.00 -7.88 4.23
CA GLY A 135 3.56 -9.22 3.88
C GLY A 135 3.79 -9.64 2.43
N SER A 136 4.28 -8.74 1.56
CA SER A 136 4.49 -9.03 0.14
C SER A 136 5.93 -9.34 -0.26
N PHE A 137 6.93 -8.75 0.41
CA PHE A 137 8.32 -8.91 -0.01
C PHE A 137 9.13 -9.82 0.92
N ILE A 138 9.71 -10.87 0.36
CA ILE A 138 10.76 -11.69 0.99
C ILE A 138 12.10 -10.97 0.85
N TYR A 139 12.94 -10.93 1.88
CA TYR A 139 14.33 -10.51 1.76
C TYR A 139 15.27 -11.23 2.76
N PRO A 140 16.58 -11.35 2.45
CA PRO A 140 17.60 -11.83 3.39
C PRO A 140 17.68 -10.98 4.66
N ASP A 141 17.75 -11.63 5.82
CA ASP A 141 17.86 -11.00 7.16
C ASP A 141 19.23 -10.31 7.41
N GLU A 142 20.15 -10.41 6.45
CA GLU A 142 21.52 -9.86 6.55
C GLU A 142 21.74 -8.57 5.76
N LYS A 143 20.70 -8.04 5.12
CA LYS A 143 20.79 -6.78 4.35
C LYS A 143 20.58 -5.57 5.25
N ASN A 144 21.49 -4.61 5.13
CA ASN A 144 21.64 -3.50 6.07
C ASN A 144 20.77 -2.30 5.61
N ASP A 145 19.85 -1.85 6.46
CA ASP A 145 18.72 -0.97 6.13
C ASP A 145 19.08 0.40 5.52
N ASP A 146 20.32 0.86 5.69
CA ASP A 146 20.69 2.26 5.44
C ASP A 146 21.30 2.54 4.06
N LYS A 147 21.65 1.52 3.26
CA LYS A 147 22.40 1.73 1.99
C LYS A 147 21.84 1.05 0.74
N GLU A 148 20.92 0.11 0.87
CA GLU A 148 20.43 -0.66 -0.28
C GLU A 148 19.22 0.02 -0.94
N ASN A 149 19.32 0.26 -2.25
CA ASN A 149 18.16 0.60 -3.07
C ASN A 149 17.57 -0.69 -3.64
N VAL A 150 16.25 -0.79 -3.55
CA VAL A 150 15.46 -1.86 -4.14
C VAL A 150 14.94 -1.39 -5.48
N VAL A 151 15.15 -2.20 -6.52
CA VAL A 151 14.50 -1.98 -7.80
C VAL A 151 13.26 -2.86 -7.88
N ILE A 152 12.12 -2.25 -8.21
CA ILE A 152 10.86 -2.96 -8.45
C ILE A 152 10.45 -2.71 -9.89
N ASP A 153 10.34 -3.79 -10.65
CA ASP A 153 9.79 -3.79 -12.00
C ASP A 153 8.44 -4.50 -12.02
N ILE A 154 7.46 -3.94 -12.72
CA ILE A 154 6.08 -4.41 -12.67
C ILE A 154 5.59 -4.68 -14.10
N SER A 155 5.14 -5.90 -14.34
CA SER A 155 4.42 -6.29 -15.56
C SER A 155 2.98 -6.64 -15.20
N SER A 156 2.00 -5.92 -15.75
CA SER A 156 0.60 -6.10 -15.39
C SER A 156 -0.33 -6.03 -16.59
N THR A 157 -1.45 -6.74 -16.51
CA THR A 157 -2.63 -6.56 -17.37
C THR A 157 -3.40 -5.27 -17.08
N ALA A 158 -3.20 -4.64 -15.91
CA ALA A 158 -3.78 -3.33 -15.59
C ALA A 158 -3.14 -2.23 -16.46
N LYS A 159 -3.96 -1.32 -16.99
CA LYS A 159 -3.47 -0.27 -17.93
C LYS A 159 -2.66 0.82 -17.24
N LYS A 160 -3.01 1.15 -15.99
CA LYS A 160 -2.37 2.16 -15.18
C LYS A 160 -1.92 1.53 -13.88
N ILE A 161 -0.73 1.92 -13.44
CA ILE A 161 -0.17 1.54 -12.15
C ILE A 161 0.20 2.81 -11.40
N ALA A 162 -0.09 2.82 -10.11
CA ALA A 162 0.23 3.92 -9.21
C ALA A 162 0.87 3.39 -7.92
N TYR A 163 1.66 4.24 -7.28
CA TYR A 163 2.31 3.95 -6.00
C TYR A 163 2.37 5.19 -5.12
N ASN A 164 2.57 4.98 -3.82
CA ASN A 164 2.56 6.04 -2.82
C ASN A 164 3.87 6.86 -2.68
N PHE A 165 4.85 6.60 -3.54
CA PHE A 165 6.11 7.36 -3.60
C PHE A 165 6.15 8.36 -4.78
N PRO A 166 7.04 9.37 -4.73
CA PRO A 166 7.17 10.36 -5.81
C PRO A 166 7.35 9.73 -7.19
N SER A 167 6.79 10.38 -8.22
CA SER A 167 6.47 9.79 -9.54
C SER A 167 5.21 8.91 -9.51
N TYR A 168 4.18 9.31 -8.77
CA TYR A 168 2.90 8.61 -8.45
C TYR A 168 2.25 7.74 -9.52
N PHE A 169 2.57 7.93 -10.80
CA PHE A 169 2.15 7.05 -11.89
C PHE A 169 3.33 6.42 -12.59
N TYR A 170 3.10 5.17 -12.98
CA TYR A 170 3.98 4.24 -13.64
C TYR A 170 5.20 4.84 -14.36
N LYS A 171 6.33 4.80 -13.65
CA LYS A 171 7.67 4.71 -14.25
C LYS A 171 8.29 3.40 -13.77
N SER A 172 8.08 2.31 -14.51
CA SER A 172 8.79 1.05 -14.23
C SER A 172 10.09 0.99 -15.04
N PRO A 173 11.22 0.58 -14.44
CA PRO A 173 11.37 0.19 -13.03
C PRO A 173 11.38 1.39 -12.06
N ILE A 174 10.93 1.17 -10.82
CA ILE A 174 11.05 2.14 -9.71
C ILE A 174 12.22 1.79 -8.79
N ASN A 175 12.83 2.81 -8.21
CA ASN A 175 13.84 2.68 -7.15
C ASN A 175 13.23 3.08 -5.81
N VAL A 176 13.32 2.21 -4.81
CA VAL A 176 12.73 2.39 -3.48
C VAL A 176 13.82 2.16 -2.45
N PRO A 177 14.02 3.04 -1.46
CA PRO A 177 14.92 2.75 -0.35
C PRO A 177 14.48 1.47 0.38
N PHE A 178 15.39 0.58 0.73
CA PHE A 178 15.04 -0.70 1.37
C PHE A 178 14.15 -0.55 2.61
N LYS A 179 14.48 0.41 3.50
CA LYS A 179 13.66 0.75 4.68
C LYS A 179 12.22 1.17 4.38
N LYS A 180 11.95 1.59 3.13
CA LYS A 180 10.62 2.01 2.64
C LYS A 180 9.88 0.90 1.89
N LEU A 181 10.50 -0.27 1.71
CA LEU A 181 9.90 -1.39 0.99
C LEU A 181 8.61 -1.89 1.65
N GLN A 182 8.55 -1.93 2.99
CA GLN A 182 7.37 -2.40 3.71
C GLN A 182 6.21 -1.40 3.64
N GLU A 183 6.53 -0.12 3.43
CA GLU A 183 5.57 0.98 3.38
C GLU A 183 5.03 1.23 1.96
N ILE A 184 5.54 0.53 0.94
CA ILE A 184 5.07 0.73 -0.43
C ILE A 184 3.64 0.24 -0.57
N ILE A 185 2.86 0.99 -1.32
CA ILE A 185 1.52 0.60 -1.72
C ILE A 185 1.47 0.68 -3.24
N ILE A 186 1.02 -0.40 -3.88
CA ILE A 186 0.97 -0.50 -5.34
C ILE A 186 -0.48 -0.79 -5.76
N PHE A 187 -0.98 0.02 -6.69
CA PHE A 187 -2.30 -0.11 -7.27
C PHE A 187 -2.21 -0.30 -8.77
N GLY A 188 -3.01 -1.20 -9.32
CA GLY A 188 -3.25 -1.32 -10.75
C GLY A 188 -4.72 -1.19 -11.07
N ASN A 189 -5.08 -0.40 -12.09
CA ASN A 189 -6.43 -0.35 -12.64
C ASN A 189 -6.43 0.03 -14.13
N GLU A 190 -7.60 -0.03 -14.75
CA GLU A 190 -7.85 0.65 -16.02
C GLU A 190 -7.76 2.18 -15.87
N ASP A 191 -8.43 2.74 -14.86
CA ASP A 191 -8.53 4.17 -14.62
C ASP A 191 -8.36 4.57 -13.15
N PHE A 192 -7.87 5.78 -12.93
CA PHE A 192 -7.81 6.40 -11.61
C PHE A 192 -8.35 7.81 -11.72
N TYR A 193 -9.10 8.25 -10.72
CA TYR A 193 -9.24 9.68 -10.50
C TYR A 193 -7.99 10.15 -9.77
N PHE A 194 -7.33 11.16 -10.33
CA PHE A 194 -6.10 11.70 -9.78
C PHE A 194 -6.18 13.21 -9.69
N LYS A 195 -5.74 13.72 -8.54
CA LYS A 195 -5.50 15.13 -8.36
C LYS A 195 -4.22 15.33 -7.57
N ASN A 196 -3.42 16.28 -8.03
CA ASN A 196 -2.19 16.68 -7.37
C ASN A 196 -2.20 18.18 -7.21
N ASP A 197 -2.34 18.64 -5.98
CA ASP A 197 -2.20 20.02 -5.58
C ASP A 197 -0.83 20.18 -4.88
N LYS A 198 -0.39 21.43 -4.68
CA LYS A 198 0.98 21.76 -4.18
C LYS A 198 1.37 21.00 -2.91
N ASP A 199 0.39 20.73 -2.06
CA ASP A 199 0.54 20.20 -0.70
C ASP A 199 -0.20 18.88 -0.47
N ILE A 200 -0.92 18.34 -1.47
CA ILE A 200 -1.67 17.10 -1.32
C ILE A 200 -1.80 16.37 -2.65
N THR A 201 -1.55 15.07 -2.63
CA THR A 201 -1.88 14.16 -3.73
C THR A 201 -3.11 13.37 -3.34
N ILE A 202 -4.03 13.10 -4.26
CA ILE A 202 -5.20 12.25 -4.02
C ILE A 202 -5.35 11.34 -5.22
N LEU A 203 -5.39 10.03 -4.96
CA LEU A 203 -5.56 8.99 -5.95
C LEU A 203 -6.75 8.13 -5.57
N VAL A 204 -7.90 8.33 -6.21
CA VAL A 204 -9.09 7.51 -5.96
C VAL A 204 -9.17 6.40 -6.99
N TRP A 205 -9.26 5.16 -6.51
CA TRP A 205 -9.41 3.98 -7.33
C TRP A 205 -10.87 3.81 -7.79
N THR A 206 -11.29 4.61 -8.76
CA THR A 206 -12.64 4.60 -9.32
C THR A 206 -12.64 4.92 -10.83
N THR A 207 -13.60 4.37 -11.55
CA THR A 207 -13.94 4.77 -12.93
C THR A 207 -14.99 5.90 -12.96
N ASP A 208 -15.66 6.16 -11.84
CA ASP A 208 -16.63 7.25 -11.69
C ASP A 208 -15.92 8.56 -11.30
N ASN A 209 -15.76 9.44 -12.29
CA ASN A 209 -15.16 10.76 -12.10
C ASN A 209 -15.93 11.67 -11.13
N ALA A 210 -17.25 11.54 -11.02
CA ALA A 210 -18.05 12.35 -10.10
C ALA A 210 -17.77 11.93 -8.66
N LEU A 211 -17.75 10.61 -8.41
CA LEU A 211 -17.35 10.05 -7.13
C LEU A 211 -15.91 10.45 -6.76
N GLY A 212 -14.97 10.35 -7.72
CA GLY A 212 -13.59 10.78 -7.51
C GLY A 212 -13.47 12.25 -7.08
N LYS A 213 -14.21 13.15 -7.74
CA LYS A 213 -14.28 14.58 -7.37
C LYS A 213 -14.89 14.81 -5.99
N TYR A 214 -15.98 14.13 -5.67
CA TYR A 214 -16.66 14.25 -4.37
C TYR A 214 -15.71 13.90 -3.23
N LEU A 215 -15.08 12.73 -3.29
CA LEU A 215 -14.13 12.27 -2.28
C LEU A 215 -12.90 13.17 -2.20
N ASN A 216 -12.37 13.61 -3.35
CA ASN A 216 -11.28 14.57 -3.39
C ASN A 216 -11.63 15.85 -2.64
N ASN A 217 -12.82 16.40 -2.87
CA ASN A 217 -13.24 17.66 -2.24
C ASN A 217 -13.31 17.53 -0.72
N ILE A 218 -13.87 16.43 -0.20
CA ILE A 218 -13.91 16.19 1.24
C ILE A 218 -12.50 16.08 1.81
N ALA A 219 -11.66 15.20 1.25
CA ALA A 219 -10.30 14.96 1.75
C ALA A 219 -9.43 16.22 1.68
N SER A 220 -9.51 16.99 0.58
CA SER A 220 -8.78 18.25 0.43
C SER A 220 -9.23 19.29 1.45
N ASN A 221 -10.54 19.41 1.70
CA ASN A 221 -11.08 20.35 2.67
C ASN A 221 -10.65 20.01 4.10
N VAL A 222 -10.67 18.73 4.47
CA VAL A 222 -10.16 18.27 5.77
C VAL A 222 -8.68 18.62 5.90
N PHE A 223 -7.88 18.33 4.88
CA PHE A 223 -6.45 18.62 4.89
C PHE A 223 -6.12 20.10 5.11
N ILE A 224 -6.78 20.99 4.36
CA ILE A 224 -6.61 22.44 4.49
C ILE A 224 -6.89 22.90 5.93
N LYS A 225 -7.99 22.41 6.52
CA LYS A 225 -8.36 22.74 7.89
C LYS A 225 -7.36 22.23 8.93
N HIS A 226 -6.81 21.03 8.75
CA HIS A 226 -5.74 20.54 9.63
C HIS A 226 -4.49 21.40 9.49
N LYS A 227 -4.07 21.73 8.26
CA LYS A 227 -2.91 22.57 8.01
C LYS A 227 -3.03 23.95 8.67
N GLU A 228 -4.18 24.58 8.55
CA GLU A 228 -4.51 25.86 9.18
C GLU A 228 -4.57 25.77 10.71
N PHE A 229 -5.23 24.73 11.26
CA PHE A 229 -5.37 24.56 12.71
C PHE A 229 -4.03 24.36 13.43
N TRP A 230 -3.09 23.67 12.78
CA TRP A 230 -1.77 23.36 13.33
C TRP A 230 -0.67 24.36 12.93
N ASP A 231 -0.99 25.36 12.09
CA ASP A 231 -0.04 26.36 11.58
C ASP A 231 1.25 25.77 11.00
N ASN A 232 1.13 24.72 10.16
CA ASN A 232 2.30 24.00 9.61
C ASN A 232 2.51 24.24 8.11
N THR A 233 3.78 24.24 7.71
CA THR A 233 4.27 24.43 6.34
C THR A 233 4.76 23.15 5.67
N GLU A 234 4.86 22.02 6.39
CA GLU A 234 5.32 20.74 5.84
C GLU A 234 4.34 20.12 4.84
N LYS A 235 4.90 19.52 3.77
CA LYS A 235 4.13 18.80 2.75
C LYS A 235 3.75 17.43 3.27
N MET A 236 2.45 17.17 3.39
CA MET A 236 1.94 15.83 3.62
C MET A 236 1.51 15.24 2.27
N ILE A 237 1.93 14.02 2.01
CA ILE A 237 1.41 13.26 0.88
C ILE A 237 0.19 12.51 1.42
N LEU A 238 -0.92 12.59 0.71
CA LEU A 238 -2.08 11.77 0.97
C LEU A 238 -2.20 10.81 -0.20
N VAL A 239 -2.67 9.58 0.02
CA VAL A 239 -2.90 8.61 -1.06
C VAL A 239 -4.18 7.86 -0.78
N VAL A 240 -5.33 8.51 -0.96
CA VAL A 240 -6.66 7.93 -0.64
C VAL A 240 -7.07 6.83 -1.62
N SER A 241 -6.54 5.62 -1.47
CA SER A 241 -7.02 4.51 -2.30
C SER A 241 -8.30 3.92 -1.74
N ILE A 242 -9.37 4.01 -2.52
CA ILE A 242 -10.68 3.41 -2.25
C ILE A 242 -10.89 2.25 -3.21
N PRO A 243 -10.61 1.00 -2.81
CA PRO A 243 -10.99 -0.16 -3.60
C PRO A 243 -12.48 -0.37 -3.45
N ASN A 244 -13.31 0.22 -4.30
CA ASN A 244 -14.69 -0.21 -4.32
C ASN A 244 -15.34 -0.28 -5.71
N PRO A 245 -15.33 -1.47 -6.33
CA PRO A 245 -16.40 -1.91 -7.23
C PRO A 245 -17.46 -2.78 -6.52
N PHE A 246 -17.25 -3.17 -5.27
CA PHE A 246 -18.13 -4.07 -4.52
C PHE A 246 -18.97 -3.29 -3.52
N ILE A 247 -20.06 -2.69 -4.01
CA ILE A 247 -21.11 -2.11 -3.20
C ILE A 247 -21.57 -3.19 -2.21
N SER A 248 -21.07 -3.16 -0.99
CA SER A 248 -21.62 -3.93 0.11
C SER A 248 -22.93 -3.25 0.53
N LYS A 249 -23.91 -4.00 1.00
CA LYS A 249 -25.17 -3.43 1.50
C LYS A 249 -25.03 -2.78 2.89
N GLY A 250 -23.81 -2.68 3.44
CA GLY A 250 -23.55 -2.17 4.78
C GLY A 250 -22.75 -0.86 4.80
N ASN A 251 -22.94 -0.09 5.88
CA ASN A 251 -22.19 1.13 6.21
C ASN A 251 -20.78 0.76 6.72
N ASN A 252 -19.95 0.25 5.82
CA ASN A 252 -18.58 -0.13 6.16
C ASN A 252 -17.61 0.87 5.53
N PHE A 253 -16.85 1.54 6.40
CA PHE A 253 -15.66 2.28 6.02
C PHE A 253 -14.57 2.12 7.07
N GLY A 254 -13.32 2.18 6.63
CA GLY A 254 -12.15 2.10 7.49
C GLY A 254 -10.95 2.68 6.77
N ALA A 255 -9.98 3.16 7.51
CA ALA A 255 -8.77 3.69 6.94
C ALA A 255 -7.60 3.48 7.88
N THR A 256 -6.39 3.53 7.33
CA THR A 256 -5.16 3.46 8.11
C THR A 256 -4.06 4.26 7.46
N VAL A 257 -3.13 4.69 8.29
CA VAL A 257 -1.97 5.47 7.93
C VAL A 257 -0.76 4.55 7.77
N ILE A 258 -0.07 4.67 6.64
CA ILE A 258 1.16 3.95 6.32
C ILE A 258 2.13 4.94 5.72
N SER A 259 3.26 5.17 6.40
CA SER A 259 4.21 6.22 6.04
C SER A 259 3.55 7.60 5.97
N ASN A 260 3.66 8.25 4.82
CA ASN A 260 3.01 9.48 4.42
C ASN A 260 1.81 9.16 3.49
N SER A 261 0.98 8.19 3.84
CA SER A 261 -0.17 7.78 3.02
C SER A 261 -1.32 7.27 3.88
N ILE A 262 -2.55 7.46 3.42
CA ILE A 262 -3.76 6.95 4.07
C ILE A 262 -4.47 6.02 3.09
N ILE A 263 -4.54 4.73 3.40
CA ILE A 263 -5.36 3.80 2.61
C ILE A 263 -6.75 3.77 3.22
N ALA A 264 -7.79 4.01 2.42
CA ALA A 264 -9.16 4.16 2.92
C ALA A 264 -10.15 3.30 2.14
N PHE A 265 -10.78 2.37 2.80
CA PHE A 265 -11.77 1.45 2.24
C PHE A 265 -13.15 2.07 2.48
N ILE A 266 -13.79 2.60 1.43
CA ILE A 266 -15.02 3.41 1.56
C ILE A 266 -16.15 2.84 0.69
N ASN A 267 -17.34 2.70 1.29
CA ASN A 267 -18.59 2.51 0.55
C ASN A 267 -19.31 3.86 0.35
N PRO A 268 -19.23 4.47 -0.86
CA PRO A 268 -19.73 5.82 -1.07
C PRO A 268 -21.26 5.94 -0.98
N ASN A 269 -21.99 4.82 -1.11
CA ASN A 269 -23.45 4.81 -1.05
C ASN A 269 -24.00 4.64 0.38
N ALA A 270 -23.13 4.45 1.36
CA ALA A 270 -23.51 4.03 2.70
C ALA A 270 -23.06 5.02 3.80
N ASN A 271 -22.41 6.12 3.42
CA ASN A 271 -21.78 7.04 4.35
C ASN A 271 -22.27 8.46 4.14
N GLU A 272 -22.57 9.14 5.23
CA GLU A 272 -22.83 10.57 5.21
C GLU A 272 -21.53 11.34 5.01
N GLU A 273 -21.60 12.56 4.46
CA GLU A 273 -20.43 13.43 4.28
C GLU A 273 -19.68 13.66 5.61
N GLU A 274 -20.42 13.77 6.72
CA GLU A 274 -19.85 13.93 8.06
C GLU A 274 -19.01 12.73 8.50
N ASP A 275 -19.41 11.51 8.15
CA ASP A 275 -18.67 10.29 8.48
C ASP A 275 -17.33 10.24 7.74
N LEU A 276 -17.34 10.59 6.45
CA LEU A 276 -16.13 10.68 5.63
C LEU A 276 -15.20 11.79 6.12
N TYR A 277 -15.78 12.93 6.51
CA TYR A 277 -15.02 14.02 7.09
C TYR A 277 -14.34 13.59 8.39
N ARG A 278 -15.09 12.93 9.29
CA ARG A 278 -14.57 12.41 10.56
C ARG A 278 -13.46 11.39 10.32
N LEU A 279 -13.65 10.44 9.40
CA LEU A 279 -12.65 9.44 9.04
C LEU A 279 -11.35 10.08 8.55
N PHE A 280 -11.40 10.93 7.52
CA PHE A 280 -10.18 11.56 7.01
C PHE A 280 -9.53 12.47 8.04
N SER A 281 -10.32 13.14 8.87
CA SER A 281 -9.80 13.97 9.97
C SER A 281 -9.07 13.12 11.01
N HIS A 282 -9.57 11.92 11.31
CA HIS A 282 -8.93 10.96 12.22
C HIS A 282 -7.59 10.51 11.66
N GLU A 283 -7.58 10.04 10.42
CA GLU A 283 -6.36 9.50 9.82
C GLU A 283 -5.30 10.57 9.52
N ILE A 284 -5.70 11.76 9.07
CA ILE A 284 -4.75 12.87 8.88
C ILE A 284 -4.06 13.21 10.20
N LEU A 285 -4.80 13.13 11.31
CA LEU A 285 -4.29 13.49 12.61
C LEU A 285 -3.13 12.57 13.08
N HIS A 286 -3.16 11.30 12.68
CA HIS A 286 -2.05 10.35 12.91
C HIS A 286 -0.73 10.77 12.27
N PHE A 287 -0.75 11.53 11.16
CA PHE A 287 0.47 12.10 10.59
C PHE A 287 1.15 13.12 11.50
N TRP A 288 0.36 13.84 12.30
CA TRP A 288 0.87 14.91 13.17
C TRP A 288 1.53 14.37 14.43
N PHE A 289 1.07 13.24 14.94
CA PHE A 289 1.73 12.59 16.07
C PHE A 289 3.05 11.94 15.65
N GLY A 290 3.24 11.67 14.36
CA GLY A 290 4.46 11.09 13.82
C GLY A 290 4.62 9.62 14.20
N SER A 291 5.43 8.89 13.41
CA SER A 291 5.55 7.43 13.53
C SER A 291 6.00 6.94 14.91
N ASN A 292 6.77 7.72 15.66
CA ASN A 292 7.23 7.36 17.00
C ASN A 292 6.11 7.42 18.04
N MET A 293 5.16 8.36 17.90
CA MET A 293 4.02 8.42 18.82
C MET A 293 2.94 7.41 18.47
N LEU A 294 2.84 6.97 17.20
CA LEU A 294 1.90 5.92 16.78
C LEU A 294 2.15 4.56 17.46
N ASN A 295 3.36 4.33 17.99
CA ASN A 295 3.68 3.17 18.83
C ASN A 295 3.36 3.38 20.33
N GLY A 296 2.76 4.52 20.67
CA GLY A 296 2.36 4.87 22.03
C GLY A 296 1.12 4.06 22.51
N PRO A 297 0.71 4.28 23.77
CA PRO A 297 -0.48 3.60 24.30
C PRO A 297 -1.74 4.04 23.55
N LYS A 298 -2.66 3.09 23.28
CA LYS A 298 -3.88 3.35 22.49
C LYS A 298 -4.75 4.51 22.98
N TRP A 299 -4.81 4.76 24.28
CA TRP A 299 -5.57 5.90 24.81
C TRP A 299 -5.01 7.24 24.31
N PHE A 300 -3.70 7.31 24.08
CA PHE A 300 -3.06 8.48 23.51
C PHE A 300 -3.23 8.46 21.99
N THR A 301 -2.80 7.40 21.31
CA THR A 301 -2.79 7.40 19.84
C THR A 301 -4.18 7.47 19.22
N GLU A 302 -5.17 6.73 19.73
CA GLU A 302 -6.53 6.74 19.18
C GLU A 302 -7.44 7.71 19.96
N GLY A 303 -7.33 7.75 21.29
CA GLY A 303 -8.20 8.60 22.12
C GLY A 303 -7.92 10.10 21.97
N PHE A 304 -6.64 10.48 21.89
CA PHE A 304 -6.27 11.87 21.63
C PHE A 304 -6.64 12.27 20.20
N THR A 305 -6.48 11.36 19.25
CA THR A 305 -6.93 11.54 17.86
C THR A 305 -8.42 11.87 17.83
N ASP A 306 -9.23 11.03 18.46
CA ASP A 306 -10.67 11.18 18.54
C ASP A 306 -11.14 12.50 19.16
N TYR A 307 -10.42 12.98 20.18
CA TYR A 307 -10.72 14.25 20.83
C TYR A 307 -10.41 15.44 19.90
N TYR A 308 -9.26 15.44 19.25
CA TYR A 308 -8.88 16.54 18.36
C TYR A 308 -9.69 16.59 17.08
N VAL A 309 -10.18 15.46 16.58
CA VAL A 309 -11.18 15.45 15.50
C VAL A 309 -12.40 16.28 15.88
N ASP A 310 -12.98 16.04 17.07
CA ASP A 310 -14.13 16.81 17.55
C ASP A 310 -13.77 18.27 17.81
N LYS A 311 -12.57 18.55 18.34
CA LYS A 311 -12.10 19.90 18.63
C LYS A 311 -11.90 20.74 17.36
N ILE A 312 -11.30 20.17 16.32
CA ILE A 312 -11.11 20.81 15.02
C ILE A 312 -12.48 21.07 14.37
N ASN A 313 -13.37 20.08 14.42
CA ASN A 313 -14.75 20.24 13.95
C ASN A 313 -15.47 21.39 14.66
N TYR A 314 -15.32 21.48 15.98
CA TYR A 314 -15.86 22.59 16.76
C TYR A 314 -15.26 23.93 16.36
N TYR A 315 -13.93 24.02 16.23
CA TYR A 315 -13.23 25.25 15.85
C TYR A 315 -13.75 25.83 14.53
N TYR A 316 -13.96 25.00 13.52
CA TYR A 316 -14.43 25.45 12.20
C TYR A 316 -15.95 25.64 12.08
N SER A 317 -16.74 24.87 12.83
CA SER A 317 -18.21 24.97 12.77
C SER A 317 -18.79 25.99 13.76
N GLY A 318 -18.08 26.32 14.82
CA GLY A 318 -18.59 27.09 15.96
C GLY A 318 -19.71 26.38 16.74
N ASN A 319 -20.08 25.14 16.38
CA ASN A 319 -21.25 24.46 16.92
C ASN A 319 -20.93 23.77 18.26
N PHE A 320 -20.93 24.58 19.33
CA PHE A 320 -20.66 24.11 20.68
C PHE A 320 -21.63 23.03 21.16
N GLN A 321 -22.93 23.14 20.81
CA GLN A 321 -23.94 22.16 21.22
C GLN A 321 -23.68 20.79 20.61
N LYS A 322 -23.28 20.73 19.33
CA LYS A 322 -22.90 19.49 18.67
C LYS A 322 -21.64 18.88 19.29
N PHE A 323 -20.63 19.71 19.59
CA PHE A 323 -19.42 19.27 20.26
C PHE A 323 -19.71 18.62 21.62
N ILE A 324 -20.49 19.29 22.47
CA ILE A 324 -20.87 18.76 23.79
C ILE A 324 -21.73 17.50 23.65
N SER A 325 -22.67 17.46 22.71
CA SER A 325 -23.50 16.27 22.46
C SER A 325 -22.64 15.05 22.07
N ASN A 326 -21.68 15.22 21.16
CA ASN A 326 -20.76 14.15 20.75
C ASN A 326 -19.88 13.69 21.91
N TYR A 327 -19.37 14.62 22.71
CA TYR A 327 -18.57 14.30 23.89
C TYR A 327 -19.36 13.52 24.95
N ASN A 328 -20.59 13.95 25.24
CA ASN A 328 -21.48 13.27 26.18
C ASN A 328 -21.84 11.86 25.71
N LYS A 329 -22.06 11.65 24.40
CA LYS A 329 -22.27 10.30 23.84
C LYS A 329 -21.06 9.39 24.09
N LYS A 330 -19.84 9.89 23.87
CA LYS A 330 -18.60 9.13 24.13
C LYS A 330 -18.45 8.78 25.62
N LEU A 331 -18.69 9.73 26.51
CA LEU A 331 -18.67 9.50 27.96
C LEU A 331 -19.72 8.46 28.38
N TYR A 332 -20.95 8.60 27.89
CA TYR A 332 -22.02 7.65 28.17
C TYR A 332 -21.61 6.24 27.74
N SER A 333 -21.15 6.06 26.49
CA SER A 333 -20.68 4.76 25.99
C SER A 333 -19.56 4.16 26.84
N TYR A 334 -18.63 4.98 27.31
CA TYR A 334 -17.55 4.55 28.20
C TYR A 334 -18.09 4.04 29.54
N PHE A 335 -18.93 4.83 30.22
CA PHE A 335 -19.46 4.48 31.54
C PHE A 335 -20.55 3.38 31.50
N SER A 336 -21.25 3.23 30.37
CA SER A 336 -22.24 2.17 30.16
C SER A 336 -21.65 0.87 29.61
N SER A 337 -20.35 0.83 29.33
CA SER A 337 -19.68 -0.38 28.84
C SER A 337 -19.72 -1.48 29.91
N PRO A 338 -20.08 -2.73 29.58
CA PRO A 338 -20.04 -3.85 30.52
C PRO A 338 -18.60 -4.29 30.86
N PHE A 339 -17.62 -3.80 30.10
CA PHE A 339 -16.20 -3.99 30.37
C PHE A 339 -15.68 -2.78 31.15
N GLN A 340 -16.09 -2.67 32.41
CA GLN A 340 -15.47 -1.73 33.34
C GLN A 340 -14.09 -2.28 33.72
N ILE A 341 -13.06 -1.45 33.57
CA ILE A 341 -11.67 -1.75 33.99
C ILE A 341 -11.59 -1.77 35.51
#